data_AF-A0A5P8NYX0-F1
#
_entry.id   AF-A0A5P8NYX0-F1
#
_cell.length_a   1.000
_cell.length_b   1.000
_cell.length_c   1.000
_cell.angle_alpha   90.00
_cell.angle_beta   90.00
_cell.angle_gamma   90.00
#
_symmetry.space_group_name_H-M   'P 1'
#
loop_
_entity.id
_entity.type
_entity.pdbx_description
1 polymer ?
#
loop_
_entity_poly.entity_id
_entity_poly.type
_entity_poly.pdbx_seq_one_letter_code
_entity_poly.pdbx_strand_id
1 'polypeptide(L)'
;MKNTNLVMLCAIALGLSGCGTTWVNLDNSIPKENKVKEATKKCQVDDRIYAINEDQKARGYAVSLSGAKGEARKQLLKINKEKKDKDYQIIYDCMEKEGLKKQK
;
A
#
# COMPACT_ATOMS: atom_id res chain seq x y z
N MET A 1 -2.90 -8.38 -45.86
CA MET A 1 -1.92 -7.99 -44.82
C MET A 1 -2.53 -8.26 -43.46
N LYS A 2 -1.71 -8.72 -42.52
CA LYS A 2 -2.10 -9.44 -41.30
C LYS A 2 -3.11 -8.69 -40.41
N ASN A 3 -4.23 -9.36 -40.14
CA ASN A 3 -5.04 -9.17 -38.94
C ASN A 3 -4.23 -9.63 -37.72
N THR A 4 -4.10 -8.80 -36.69
CA THR A 4 -4.13 -9.31 -35.29
C THR A 4 -4.48 -8.20 -34.31
N ASN A 5 -5.76 -8.17 -33.96
CA ASN A 5 -6.28 -8.11 -32.60
C ASN A 5 -5.71 -7.05 -31.64
N LEU A 6 -6.43 -5.94 -31.64
CA LEU A 6 -6.73 -5.13 -30.47
C LEU A 6 -7.23 -6.04 -29.34
N VAL A 7 -6.34 -6.47 -28.45
CA VAL A 7 -6.73 -7.06 -27.15
C VAL A 7 -6.32 -6.09 -26.07
N MET A 8 -7.12 -5.02 -25.96
CA MET A 8 -7.27 -4.27 -24.73
C MET A 8 -8.00 -5.18 -23.74
N LEU A 9 -7.27 -6.16 -23.18
CA LEU A 9 -7.73 -6.95 -22.06
C LEU A 9 -7.76 -6.01 -20.87
N CYS A 10 -8.92 -5.39 -20.67
CA CYS A 10 -9.42 -5.02 -19.35
C CYS A 10 -9.28 -6.25 -18.45
N ALA A 11 -8.11 -6.39 -17.82
CA ALA A 11 -7.96 -7.20 -16.62
C ALA A 11 -8.69 -6.44 -15.52
N ILE A 12 -10.02 -6.54 -15.56
CA ILE A 12 -10.88 -6.32 -14.41
C ILE A 12 -10.41 -7.38 -13.41
N ALA A 13 -9.42 -7.02 -12.61
CA ALA A 13 -9.14 -7.70 -11.37
C ALA A 13 -10.38 -7.48 -10.50
N LEU A 14 -11.34 -8.40 -10.63
CA LEU A 14 -12.42 -8.61 -9.67
C LEU A 14 -11.78 -9.12 -8.36
N GLY A 15 -11.06 -8.22 -7.69
CA GLY A 15 -10.80 -8.24 -6.26
C GLY A 15 -11.71 -7.22 -5.61
N LEU A 16 -13.03 -7.38 -5.78
CA LEU A 16 -14.02 -6.60 -5.06
C LEU A 16 -14.01 -7.03 -3.58
N SER A 17 -13.12 -6.41 -2.82
CA SER A 17 -13.41 -6.02 -1.44
C SER A 17 -12.53 -4.81 -1.10
N GLY A 18 -13.09 -3.62 -1.31
CA GLY A 18 -12.78 -2.39 -0.59
C GLY A 18 -11.34 -1.87 -0.68
N CYS A 19 -11.13 -0.81 -1.48
CA CYS A 19 -10.02 0.14 -1.28
C CYS A 19 -8.64 -0.51 -0.98
N GLY A 20 -8.29 -1.57 -1.70
CA GLY A 20 -7.12 -2.40 -1.42
C GLY A 20 -5.99 -2.14 -2.41
N THR A 21 -4.77 -2.05 -1.91
CA THR A 21 -3.55 -1.99 -2.73
C THR A 21 -3.49 -3.19 -3.69
N THR A 22 -3.35 -2.97 -5.00
CA THR A 22 -3.20 -4.07 -5.97
C THR A 22 -1.80 -4.67 -5.87
N TRP A 23 -1.70 -5.98 -5.64
CA TRP A 23 -0.44 -6.74 -5.60
C TRP A 23 -0.26 -7.53 -6.88
N VAL A 24 0.96 -7.57 -7.41
CA VAL A 24 1.35 -8.35 -8.59
C VAL A 24 2.54 -9.25 -8.28
N ASN A 25 2.80 -10.27 -9.09
CA ASN A 25 4.07 -11.00 -8.99
C ASN A 25 5.26 -10.05 -9.28
N LEU A 26 6.48 -10.45 -8.87
CA LEU A 26 7.68 -9.64 -9.08
C LEU A 26 7.95 -9.33 -10.56
N ASP A 27 7.54 -10.21 -11.48
CA ASP A 27 7.61 -10.05 -12.94
C ASP A 27 6.46 -9.23 -13.54
N ASN A 28 5.57 -8.67 -12.71
CA ASN A 28 4.33 -7.96 -13.07
C ASN A 28 3.20 -8.84 -13.64
N SER A 29 3.33 -10.17 -13.62
CA SER A 29 2.22 -11.05 -13.98
C SER A 29 1.13 -11.04 -12.90
N ILE A 30 -0.09 -11.40 -13.31
CA ILE A 30 -1.23 -11.51 -12.39
C ILE A 30 -0.99 -12.69 -11.43
N PRO A 31 -0.97 -12.46 -10.12
CA PRO A 31 -0.80 -13.52 -9.14
C PRO A 31 -2.07 -14.34 -9.02
N LYS A 32 -1.94 -15.60 -8.61
CA LYS A 32 -3.11 -16.39 -8.20
C LYS A 32 -3.73 -15.74 -6.96
N GLU A 33 -5.05 -15.65 -6.92
CA GLU A 33 -5.78 -14.98 -5.84
C GLU A 33 -5.45 -15.57 -4.45
N ASN A 34 -5.33 -16.89 -4.34
CA ASN A 34 -4.96 -17.55 -3.09
C ASN A 34 -3.57 -17.16 -2.60
N LYS A 35 -2.59 -16.99 -3.50
CA LYS A 35 -1.24 -16.51 -3.14
C LYS A 35 -1.30 -15.13 -2.51
N VAL A 36 -2.10 -14.22 -3.06
CA VAL A 36 -2.26 -12.87 -2.50
C VAL A 36 -2.92 -12.94 -1.11
N LYS A 37 -4.01 -13.70 -0.95
CA LYS A 37 -4.69 -13.85 0.35
C LYS A 37 -3.78 -14.46 1.42
N GLU A 38 -3.03 -15.50 1.08
CA GLU A 38 -2.09 -16.16 2.00
C GLU A 38 -0.96 -15.20 2.41
N ALA A 39 -0.38 -14.48 1.46
CA ALA A 39 0.65 -13.47 1.74
C ALA A 39 0.11 -12.32 2.58
N THR A 40 -1.08 -11.79 2.26
CA THR A 40 -1.76 -10.74 3.04
C THR A 40 -1.93 -11.16 4.49
N LYS A 41 -2.39 -12.40 4.73
CA LYS A 41 -2.57 -12.96 6.07
C LYS A 41 -1.23 -13.14 6.79
N LYS A 42 -0.23 -13.73 6.12
CA LYS A 42 1.10 -13.99 6.67
C LYS A 42 1.84 -12.70 7.03
N CYS A 43 1.74 -11.69 6.18
CA CYS A 43 2.34 -10.37 6.38
C CYS A 43 1.49 -9.43 7.25
N GLN A 44 0.28 -9.86 7.67
CA GLN A 44 -0.66 -9.06 8.46
C GLN A 44 -0.93 -7.69 7.81
N VAL A 45 -1.13 -7.68 6.50
CA VAL A 45 -1.23 -6.43 5.72
C VAL A 45 -2.37 -5.56 6.22
N ASP A 46 -3.56 -6.15 6.43
CA ASP A 46 -4.75 -5.40 6.84
C ASP A 46 -4.57 -4.79 8.25
N ASP A 47 -4.08 -5.58 9.21
CA ASP A 47 -3.80 -5.12 10.57
C ASP A 47 -2.77 -3.99 10.60
N ARG A 48 -1.70 -4.11 9.78
CA ARG A 48 -0.66 -3.09 9.68
C ARG A 48 -1.19 -1.82 9.02
N ILE A 49 -1.99 -1.92 7.96
CA ILE A 49 -2.62 -0.76 7.32
C ILE A 49 -3.56 -0.07 8.31
N TYR A 50 -4.35 -0.83 9.06
CA TYR A 50 -5.22 -0.28 10.09
C TYR A 50 -4.42 0.47 11.16
N ALA A 51 -3.36 -0.14 11.69
CA ALA A 51 -2.48 0.49 12.67
C ALA A 51 -1.81 1.77 12.15
N ILE A 52 -1.31 1.76 10.90
CA ILE A 52 -0.75 2.95 10.24
C ILE A 52 -1.79 4.07 10.17
N ASN A 53 -3.03 3.74 9.78
CA ASN A 53 -4.08 4.75 9.64
C ASN A 53 -4.47 5.38 10.98
N GLU A 54 -4.65 4.57 12.02
CA GLU A 54 -4.95 5.06 13.37
C GLU A 54 -3.80 5.93 13.93
N ASP A 55 -2.57 5.48 13.71
CA ASP A 55 -1.38 6.21 14.11
C ASP A 55 -1.23 7.56 13.37
N GLN A 56 -1.53 7.59 12.06
CA GLN A 56 -1.54 8.83 11.28
C GLN A 56 -2.62 9.80 11.76
N LYS A 57 -3.81 9.31 12.12
CA LYS A 57 -4.87 10.15 12.71
C LYS A 57 -4.39 10.74 14.04
N ALA A 58 -3.83 9.93 14.93
CA ALA A 58 -3.33 10.37 16.23
C ALA A 58 -2.23 11.44 16.09
N ARG A 59 -1.25 11.22 15.19
CA ARG A 59 -0.20 12.21 14.92
C ARG A 59 -0.73 13.48 14.27
N GLY A 60 -1.67 13.37 13.33
CA GLY A 60 -2.31 14.52 12.69
C GLY A 60 -3.06 15.39 13.70
N TYR A 61 -3.74 14.76 14.66
CA TYR A 61 -4.39 15.43 15.78
C TYR A 61 -3.36 16.11 16.70
N ALA A 62 -2.30 15.42 17.09
CA ALA A 62 -1.22 15.99 17.91
C ALA A 62 -0.54 17.21 17.25
N VAL A 63 -0.29 17.17 15.93
CA VAL A 63 0.25 18.31 15.17
C VAL A 63 -0.75 19.48 15.11
N SER A 64 -2.05 19.19 15.16
CA SER A 64 -3.07 20.23 15.24
C SER A 64 -3.12 20.88 16.62
N LEU A 65 -2.94 20.10 17.69
CA LEU A 65 -2.91 20.59 19.08
C LEU A 65 -1.60 21.28 19.48
N SER A 66 -0.47 20.97 18.83
CA SER A 66 0.84 21.48 19.24
C SER A 66 1.02 23.00 19.12
N GLY A 67 0.10 23.69 18.41
CA GLY A 67 0.23 25.12 18.12
C GLY A 67 1.38 25.46 17.17
N ALA A 68 2.08 24.46 16.62
CA ALA A 68 3.20 24.66 15.71
C ALA A 68 2.76 25.37 14.41
N LYS A 69 3.54 26.37 14.01
CA LYS A 69 3.32 27.18 12.79
C LYS A 69 4.57 27.21 11.93
N GLY A 70 4.42 27.65 10.67
CA GLY A 70 5.52 27.84 9.74
C GLY A 70 6.39 26.58 9.57
N GLU A 71 7.71 26.76 9.64
CA GLU A 71 8.68 25.68 9.42
C GLU A 71 8.58 24.55 10.45
N ALA A 72 8.27 24.84 11.72
CA ALA A 72 8.10 23.81 12.74
C ALA A 72 6.94 22.85 12.39
N ARG A 73 5.82 23.40 11.87
CA ARG A 73 4.70 22.58 11.39
C ARG A 73 5.11 21.73 10.18
N LYS A 74 5.84 22.30 9.23
CA LYS A 74 6.33 21.57 8.04
C LYS A 74 7.25 20.41 8.44
N GLN A 75 8.16 20.62 9.38
CA GLN A 75 9.05 19.57 9.88
C GLN A 75 8.28 18.45 10.56
N LEU A 76 7.28 18.77 11.39
CA LEU A 76 6.42 17.77 12.02
C LEU A 76 5.63 16.94 11.00
N LEU A 77 5.07 17.59 9.97
CA LEU A 77 4.38 16.90 8.87
C LEU A 77 5.33 16.00 8.08
N LYS A 78 6.57 16.46 7.84
CA LYS A 78 7.61 15.67 7.18
C LYS A 78 7.96 14.43 7.98
N ILE A 79 8.21 14.56 9.28
CA ILE A 79 8.50 13.44 10.19
C ILE A 79 7.34 12.44 10.21
N ASN A 80 6.09 12.93 10.27
CA ASN A 80 4.91 12.06 10.23
C ASN A 80 4.81 11.26 8.91
N LYS A 81 5.12 11.91 7.78
CA LYS A 81 5.15 11.26 6.48
C LYS A 81 6.28 10.23 6.39
N GLU A 82 7.49 10.59 6.79
CA GLU A 82 8.64 9.66 6.79
C GLU A 82 8.38 8.42 7.63
N LYS A 83 7.71 8.59 8.79
CA LYS A 83 7.32 7.45 9.62
C LYS A 83 6.28 6.57 8.94
N LYS A 84 5.25 7.17 8.35
CA LYS A 84 4.24 6.46 7.56
C LYS A 84 4.89 5.62 6.45
N ASP A 85 5.82 6.22 5.72
CA ASP A 85 6.49 5.59 4.59
C ASP A 85 7.36 4.41 5.06
N LYS A 86 8.05 4.54 6.21
CA LYS A 86 8.76 3.42 6.86
C LYS A 86 7.83 2.28 7.25
N ASP A 87 6.67 2.60 7.83
CA ASP A 87 5.72 1.57 8.25
C ASP A 87 5.12 0.82 7.03
N TYR A 88 4.86 1.52 5.93
CA TYR A 88 4.49 0.87 4.65
C TYR A 88 5.62 0.04 4.05
N GLN A 89 6.88 0.46 4.20
CA GLN A 89 8.02 -0.32 3.70
C GLN A 89 8.10 -1.69 4.36
N ILE A 90 7.76 -1.81 5.65
CA ILE A 90 7.71 -3.11 6.34
C ILE A 90 6.69 -4.05 5.68
N ILE A 91 5.55 -3.52 5.24
CA ILE A 91 4.54 -4.29 4.50
C ILE A 91 5.12 -4.74 3.15
N TYR A 92 5.77 -3.82 2.43
CA TYR A 92 6.35 -4.11 1.10
C TYR A 92 7.45 -5.15 1.18
N ASP A 93 8.37 -5.03 2.13
CA ASP A 93 9.46 -5.97 2.34
C ASP A 93 8.95 -7.38 2.68
N CYS A 94 7.84 -7.48 3.42
CA CYS A 94 7.22 -8.76 3.70
C CYS A 94 6.58 -9.36 2.44
N MET A 95 5.78 -8.57 1.71
CA MET A 95 5.11 -9.03 0.50
C MET A 95 6.11 -9.44 -0.60
N GLU A 96 7.24 -8.74 -0.70
CA GLU A 96 8.31 -9.06 -1.63
C GLU A 96 8.95 -10.42 -1.33
N LYS A 97 9.12 -10.77 -0.05
CA LYS A 97 9.55 -12.12 0.37
C LYS A 97 8.54 -13.21 0.00
N GLU A 98 7.26 -12.89 -0.09
CA GLU A 98 6.21 -13.77 -0.61
C GLU A 98 6.11 -13.75 -2.16
N GLY A 99 7.05 -13.07 -2.83
CA GLY A 99 7.12 -12.96 -4.28
C GLY A 99 6.04 -12.08 -4.88
N LEU A 100 5.60 -11.05 -4.14
CA LEU A 100 4.59 -10.08 -4.56
C LEU A 100 5.14 -8.65 -4.40
N LYS A 101 4.75 -7.74 -5.29
CA LYS A 101 5.05 -6.32 -5.16
C LYS A 101 3.80 -5.49 -5.37
N LYS A 102 3.80 -4.29 -4.82
CA LYS A 102 2.74 -3.32 -5.05
C LYS A 102 2.74 -2.86 -6.50
N GLN A 103 1.58 -2.89 -7.15
CA GLN A 103 1.38 -2.26 -8.44
C GLN A 103 1.42 -0.74 -8.25
N LYS A 104 2.28 -0.07 -9.02
CA LYS A 104 2.41 1.40 -9.06
C LYS A 104 1.34 2.01 -9.95
#